data_AF-A0ABD0RHC8-F1
#
_entry.id   AF-A0ABD0RHC8-F1
#
_cell.length_a   1.000
_cell.length_b   1.000
_cell.length_c   1.000
_cell.angle_alpha   90.00
_cell.angle_beta   90.00
_cell.angle_gamma   90.00
#
_symmetry.space_group_name_H-M   'P 1'
#
loop_
_entity.id
_entity.type
_entity.pdbx_description
1 polymer ?
#
loop_
_entity_poly.entity_id
_entity_poly.type
_entity_poly.pdbx_seq_one_letter_code
_entity_poly.pdbx_strand_id
1 'polypeptide(L)'
;THHGPTMWAGTNSGSVYAYALDVPSQEKFSEQSVEALLGKEIQLMHRAPVVSIAVLDGRGSPLPEPYEVSRDLAKAPDMQGSHSVLIASEEQFKVFMLPKLTAHEGCRVRKVALSEEYSENALVCLTNLGDIHVFSVPALRPQVRYDCIRKEDISGIASCVFTKTGQ
;
A
#
# COMPACT_ATOMS: atom_id res chain seq x y z
N THR A 1 -16.95 16.19 2.33
CA THR A 1 -16.65 14.80 1.90
C THR A 1 -16.53 13.95 3.15
N HIS A 2 -17.31 12.87 3.28
CA HIS A 2 -17.18 11.98 4.43
C HIS A 2 -16.00 11.04 4.20
N HIS A 3 -15.07 11.04 5.14
CA HIS A 3 -14.01 10.03 5.27
C HIS A 3 -14.33 9.16 6.49
N GLY A 4 -14.13 7.85 6.37
CA GLY A 4 -14.39 6.88 7.42
C GLY A 4 -13.35 5.75 7.41
N PRO A 5 -13.29 4.93 8.47
CA PRO A 5 -12.38 3.80 8.51
C PRO A 5 -12.72 2.80 7.40
N THR A 6 -11.68 2.22 6.78
CA THR A 6 -11.83 1.22 5.72
C THR A 6 -10.88 0.05 5.95
N MET A 7 -11.30 -1.15 5.55
CA MET A 7 -10.46 -2.34 5.50
C MET A 7 -10.27 -2.76 4.05
N TRP A 8 -9.03 -3.04 3.66
CA TRP A 8 -8.66 -3.46 2.31
C TRP A 8 -8.06 -4.87 2.36
N ALA A 9 -8.56 -5.76 1.50
CA ALA A 9 -8.09 -7.14 1.41
C ALA A 9 -7.71 -7.47 -0.04
N GLY A 10 -6.46 -7.93 -0.24
CA GLY A 10 -5.97 -8.45 -1.50
C GLY A 10 -6.00 -9.99 -1.52
N THR A 11 -6.05 -10.58 -2.71
CA THR A 11 -6.15 -12.04 -2.89
C THR A 11 -5.14 -12.58 -3.91
N ASN A 12 -4.93 -13.90 -3.90
CA ASN A 12 -4.06 -14.59 -4.84
C ASN A 12 -4.57 -14.56 -6.30
N SER A 13 -5.86 -14.25 -6.53
CA SER A 13 -6.47 -14.10 -7.85
C SER A 13 -6.44 -12.67 -8.41
N GLY A 14 -5.70 -11.75 -7.76
CA GLY A 14 -5.66 -10.34 -8.14
C GLY A 14 -6.96 -9.58 -7.86
N SER A 15 -7.83 -10.12 -7.01
CA SER A 15 -9.07 -9.46 -6.57
C SER A 15 -8.77 -8.65 -5.31
N VAL A 16 -9.24 -7.40 -5.26
CA VAL A 16 -9.12 -6.49 -4.09
C VAL A 16 -10.50 -6.06 -3.63
N TYR A 17 -10.76 -6.21 -2.35
CA TYR A 17 -12.00 -5.83 -1.68
C TYR A 17 -11.75 -4.66 -0.73
N ALA A 18 -12.59 -3.63 -0.82
CA ALA A 18 -12.58 -2.49 0.09
C ALA A 18 -13.91 -2.44 0.86
N TYR A 19 -13.82 -2.56 2.17
CA TYR A 19 -14.95 -2.47 3.09
C TYR A 19 -14.95 -1.10 3.78
N ALA A 20 -16.09 -0.43 3.81
CA ALA A 20 -16.33 0.66 4.75
C ALA A 20 -16.66 0.04 6.11
N LEU A 21 -16.04 0.54 7.17
CA LEU A 21 -16.30 0.09 8.53
C LEU A 21 -17.21 1.11 9.23
N ASP A 22 -18.31 0.65 9.82
CA ASP A 22 -19.03 1.44 10.82
C ASP A 22 -18.47 1.07 12.19
N VAL A 23 -17.67 1.98 12.74
CA VAL A 23 -16.99 1.80 14.04
C VAL A 23 -17.73 2.68 15.05
N PRO A 24 -18.44 2.10 16.04
CA PRO A 24 -19.16 2.89 17.03
C PRO A 24 -18.22 3.79 17.86
N SER A 25 -18.77 4.74 18.62
CA SER A 25 -17.98 5.44 19.63
C SER A 25 -17.54 4.45 20.72
N GLN A 26 -16.38 4.69 21.34
CA GLN A 26 -15.81 3.80 22.37
C GLN A 26 -16.79 3.50 23.51
N GLU A 27 -17.61 4.49 23.89
CA GLU A 27 -18.68 4.38 24.89
C GLU A 27 -19.75 3.32 24.55
N LYS A 28 -19.92 3.00 23.26
CA LYS A 28 -20.94 2.08 22.74
C LYS A 28 -20.39 0.71 22.37
N PHE A 29 -19.10 0.43 22.59
CA PHE A 29 -18.48 -0.86 22.23
C PHE A 29 -19.09 -2.07 22.96
N SER A 30 -19.76 -1.88 24.10
CA SER A 30 -20.51 -2.91 24.80
C SER A 30 -21.95 -3.12 24.28
N GLU A 31 -22.45 -2.21 23.46
CA GLU A 31 -23.84 -2.17 22.98
C GLU A 31 -23.96 -2.40 21.47
N GLN A 32 -22.92 -2.04 20.70
CA GLN A 32 -22.91 -2.05 19.24
C GLN A 32 -21.64 -2.74 18.73
N SER A 33 -21.81 -3.69 17.82
CA SER A 33 -20.72 -4.32 17.06
C SER A 33 -20.21 -3.39 15.96
N VAL A 34 -18.92 -3.53 15.59
CA VAL A 34 -18.39 -2.96 14.35
C VAL A 34 -19.05 -3.66 13.15
N GLU A 35 -19.59 -2.92 12.20
CA GLU A 35 -20.09 -3.46 10.93
C GLU A 35 -19.08 -3.22 9.80
N ALA A 36 -19.06 -4.13 8.81
CA ALA A 36 -18.20 -4.04 7.63
C ALA A 36 -19.04 -4.18 6.35
N LEU A 37 -19.18 -3.11 5.60
CA LEU A 37 -19.97 -3.03 4.37
C LEU A 37 -19.05 -3.05 3.16
N LEU A 38 -19.23 -4.02 2.25
CA LEU A 38 -18.44 -4.09 1.01
C LEU A 38 -18.75 -2.87 0.12
N GLY A 39 -17.81 -1.92 0.05
CA GLY A 39 -17.95 -0.70 -0.75
C GLY A 39 -17.39 -0.84 -2.17
N LYS A 40 -16.36 -1.68 -2.37
CA LYS A 40 -15.77 -1.90 -3.69
C LYS A 40 -15.14 -3.28 -3.84
N GLU A 41 -15.32 -3.86 -5.03
CA GLU A 41 -14.48 -4.92 -5.57
C GLU A 41 -13.70 -4.39 -6.79
N ILE A 42 -12.43 -4.75 -6.88
CA ILE A 42 -11.51 -4.41 -7.98
C ILE A 42 -10.86 -5.71 -8.44
N GLN A 43 -11.10 -6.12 -9.68
CA GLN A 43 -10.39 -7.24 -10.29
C GLN A 43 -9.22 -6.70 -11.13
N LEU A 44 -7.99 -7.05 -10.75
CA LEU A 44 -6.81 -6.78 -11.59
C LEU A 44 -6.86 -7.67 -12.83
N MET A 45 -6.66 -7.07 -14.01
CA MET A 45 -6.79 -7.75 -15.31
C MET A 45 -5.81 -8.93 -15.48
N HIS A 46 -4.58 -8.79 -14.96
CA HIS A 46 -3.55 -9.84 -15.00
C HIS A 46 -3.73 -10.93 -13.92
N ARG A 47 -4.67 -10.75 -12.97
CA ARG A 47 -5.05 -11.74 -11.93
C ARG A 47 -3.92 -12.27 -11.03
N ALA A 48 -2.79 -11.58 -10.96
CA ALA A 48 -1.67 -11.98 -10.12
C ALA A 48 -1.91 -11.69 -8.64
N PRO A 49 -1.31 -12.44 -7.69
CA PRO A 49 -1.48 -12.22 -6.26
C PRO A 49 -1.19 -10.78 -5.84
N VAL A 50 -2.06 -10.23 -5.00
CA VAL A 50 -1.87 -8.92 -4.40
C VAL A 50 -0.91 -9.05 -3.23
N VAL A 51 0.20 -8.31 -3.27
CA VAL A 51 1.31 -8.38 -2.32
C VAL A 51 1.20 -7.30 -1.24
N SER A 52 0.71 -6.10 -1.62
CA SER A 52 0.54 -4.98 -0.70
C SER A 52 -0.52 -4.01 -1.19
N ILE A 53 -1.19 -3.32 -0.26
CA ILE A 53 -2.14 -2.24 -0.51
C ILE A 53 -1.82 -1.11 0.46
N ALA A 54 -1.65 0.11 -0.05
CA ALA A 54 -1.43 1.31 0.76
C ALA A 54 -2.32 2.46 0.28
N VAL A 55 -2.92 3.20 1.21
CA VAL A 55 -3.63 4.45 0.90
C VAL A 55 -2.65 5.61 1.01
N LEU A 56 -2.70 6.52 0.05
CA LEU A 56 -1.87 7.72 -0.05
C LEU A 56 -2.75 8.96 0.14
N ASP A 57 -2.26 9.92 0.94
CA ASP A 57 -2.89 11.20 1.24
C ASP A 57 -2.94 12.14 0.01
N GLY A 58 -3.48 13.36 0.19
CA GLY A 58 -3.56 14.36 -0.87
C GLY A 58 -2.22 14.84 -1.46
N ARG A 59 -1.09 14.50 -0.82
CA ARG A 59 0.29 14.75 -1.32
C ARG A 59 0.96 13.48 -1.85
N GLY A 60 0.26 12.34 -1.91
CA GLY A 60 0.83 11.05 -2.30
C GLY A 60 1.66 10.38 -1.22
N SER A 61 1.61 10.84 0.04
CA SER A 61 2.32 10.20 1.16
C SER A 61 1.46 9.09 1.78
N PRO A 62 2.03 7.94 2.21
CA PRO A 62 1.27 6.89 2.85
C PRO A 62 0.52 7.39 4.09
N LEU A 63 -0.67 6.84 4.36
CA LEU A 63 -1.32 7.08 5.65
C LEU A 63 -0.45 6.52 6.80
N PRO A 64 -0.33 7.24 7.92
CA PRO A 64 0.47 6.81 9.06
C PRO A 64 -0.15 5.59 9.77
N GLU A 65 0.67 4.85 10.52
CA GLU A 65 0.19 3.68 11.26
C GLU A 65 -0.79 4.07 12.37
N PRO A 66 -1.65 3.13 12.83
CA PRO A 66 -2.56 3.35 13.93
C PRO A 66 -1.86 3.98 15.14
N TYR A 67 -2.43 5.09 15.62
CA TYR A 67 -1.97 5.89 16.76
C TYR A 67 -0.63 6.65 16.58
N GLU A 68 0.06 6.61 15.43
CA GLU A 68 1.29 7.41 15.25
C GLU A 68 1.00 8.93 15.37
N VAL A 69 -0.07 9.42 14.73
CA VAL A 69 -0.48 10.84 14.81
C VAL A 69 -0.89 11.25 16.23
N SER A 70 -1.63 10.40 16.95
CA SER A 70 -2.08 10.72 18.32
C SER A 70 -0.96 10.66 19.36
N ARG A 71 0.21 10.13 18.98
CA ARG A 71 1.44 10.07 19.78
C ARG A 71 2.52 11.05 19.31
N ASP A 72 2.20 11.92 18.34
CA ASP A 72 3.13 12.86 17.70
C ASP A 72 4.36 12.18 17.06
N LEU A 73 4.19 10.93 16.60
CA LEU A 73 5.22 10.14 15.91
C LEU A 73 5.18 10.31 14.39
N ALA A 74 4.05 10.76 13.85
CA ALA A 74 3.88 11.04 12.43
C ALA A 74 2.99 12.28 12.21
N LYS A 75 3.19 12.96 11.07
CA LYS A 75 2.36 14.10 10.68
C LYS A 75 0.95 13.63 10.33
N ALA A 76 -0.06 14.46 10.63
CA ALA A 76 -1.41 14.21 10.16
C ALA A 76 -1.45 14.14 8.60
N PRO A 77 -2.22 13.21 8.01
CA PRO A 77 -2.34 13.09 6.56
C PRO A 77 -3.03 14.31 5.96
N ASP A 78 -2.66 14.70 4.73
CA ASP A 78 -3.39 15.74 4.02
C ASP A 78 -4.77 15.25 3.58
N MET A 79 -5.81 15.87 4.12
CA MET A 79 -7.22 15.60 3.82
C MET A 79 -7.83 16.60 2.82
N GLN A 80 -7.05 17.58 2.32
CA GLN A 80 -7.53 18.55 1.33
C GLN A 80 -7.39 18.04 -0.11
N GLY A 81 -6.28 17.38 -0.45
CA GLY A 81 -6.08 16.77 -1.76
C GLY A 81 -6.87 15.46 -1.96
N SER A 82 -6.96 15.01 -3.21
CA SER A 82 -7.55 13.72 -3.54
C SER A 82 -6.62 12.58 -3.12
N HIS A 83 -7.10 11.72 -2.23
CA HIS A 83 -6.38 10.50 -1.84
C HIS A 83 -6.29 9.52 -3.02
N SER A 84 -5.37 8.56 -2.92
CA SER A 84 -5.26 7.46 -3.87
C SER A 84 -4.93 6.14 -3.15
N VAL A 85 -5.08 5.01 -3.84
CA VAL A 85 -4.66 3.69 -3.34
C VAL A 85 -3.64 3.11 -4.28
N LEU A 86 -2.47 2.76 -3.73
CA LEU A 86 -1.44 1.97 -4.36
C LEU A 86 -1.73 0.49 -4.10
N ILE A 87 -1.95 -0.26 -5.17
CA ILE A 87 -2.10 -1.71 -5.16
C ILE A 87 -0.86 -2.29 -5.84
N ALA A 88 -0.09 -3.08 -5.09
CA ALA A 88 1.05 -3.82 -5.60
C ALA A 88 0.71 -5.31 -5.67
N SER A 89 1.01 -5.93 -6.80
CA SER A 89 0.81 -7.34 -7.07
C SER A 89 2.10 -8.00 -7.54
N GLU A 90 2.12 -9.32 -7.64
CA GLU A 90 3.25 -10.05 -8.21
C GLU A 90 3.53 -9.72 -9.69
N GLU A 91 2.75 -8.88 -10.36
CA GLU A 91 2.94 -8.53 -11.78
C GLU A 91 2.87 -7.05 -12.14
N GLN A 92 2.23 -6.22 -11.32
CA GLN A 92 2.04 -4.80 -11.59
C GLN A 92 1.91 -3.98 -10.29
N PHE A 93 2.44 -2.76 -10.33
CA PHE A 93 2.06 -1.67 -9.43
C PHE A 93 0.99 -0.82 -10.10
N LYS A 94 -0.06 -0.46 -9.36
CA LYS A 94 -1.15 0.40 -9.84
C LYS A 94 -1.55 1.41 -8.77
N VAL A 95 -1.50 2.69 -9.11
CA VAL A 95 -2.13 3.76 -8.31
C VAL A 95 -3.50 4.08 -8.92
N PHE A 96 -4.51 4.16 -8.05
CA PHE A 96 -5.88 4.52 -8.41
C PHE A 96 -6.35 5.68 -7.53
N MET A 97 -6.96 6.73 -8.09
CA MET A 97 -7.51 7.82 -7.27
C MET A 97 -8.73 7.37 -6.46
N LEU A 98 -8.94 7.99 -5.30
CA LEU A 98 -10.14 7.80 -4.47
C LEU A 98 -11.05 9.04 -4.62
N PRO A 99 -12.37 8.86 -4.81
CA PRO A 99 -13.10 7.60 -4.98
C PRO A 99 -13.06 7.02 -6.41
N LYS A 100 -12.37 7.66 -7.37
CA LYS A 100 -12.41 7.33 -8.81
C LYS A 100 -11.22 6.46 -9.28
N LEU A 101 -11.43 5.14 -9.28
CA LEU A 101 -10.37 4.17 -9.56
C LEU A 101 -10.13 3.96 -11.08
N THR A 102 -9.01 4.45 -11.61
CA THR A 102 -8.47 4.15 -12.97
C THR A 102 -6.95 3.89 -12.90
N ALA A 103 -6.38 3.07 -13.80
CA ALA A 103 -5.04 2.43 -13.62
C ALA A 103 -4.05 2.55 -14.79
N HIS A 104 -2.75 2.39 -14.50
CA HIS A 104 -1.60 2.25 -15.44
C HIS A 104 -0.56 1.21 -14.91
N GLU A 105 0.44 0.76 -15.69
CA GLU A 105 1.17 -0.53 -15.49
C GLU A 105 2.71 -0.41 -15.70
N GLY A 106 3.62 -1.33 -15.30
CA GLY A 106 3.53 -2.59 -14.54
C GLY A 106 4.83 -3.47 -14.62
N CYS A 107 5.19 -4.26 -13.58
CA CYS A 107 6.30 -5.24 -13.55
C CYS A 107 6.20 -6.22 -12.34
N ARG A 108 6.90 -7.38 -12.34
CA ARG A 108 6.73 -8.46 -11.34
C ARG A 108 7.44 -8.24 -9.98
N VAL A 109 6.79 -8.57 -8.86
CA VAL A 109 7.15 -8.12 -7.49
C VAL A 109 7.01 -9.22 -6.43
N ARG A 110 7.87 -9.29 -5.41
CA ARG A 110 7.69 -10.23 -4.28
C ARG A 110 7.39 -9.59 -2.93
N LYS A 111 8.03 -8.46 -2.63
CA LYS A 111 7.84 -7.69 -1.39
C LYS A 111 7.87 -6.22 -1.71
N VAL A 112 7.13 -5.44 -0.93
CA VAL A 112 6.91 -4.02 -1.15
C VAL A 112 6.89 -3.30 0.19
N ALA A 113 7.70 -2.26 0.29
CA ALA A 113 7.66 -1.31 1.40
C ALA A 113 7.62 0.13 0.85
N LEU A 114 7.05 1.02 1.65
CA LEU A 114 7.13 2.45 1.42
C LEU A 114 8.18 3.00 2.39
N SER A 115 9.10 3.80 1.86
CA SER A 115 10.24 4.34 2.60
C SER A 115 10.21 5.86 2.59
N GLU A 116 10.43 6.47 3.75
CA GLU A 116 10.65 7.90 3.91
C GLU A 116 12.15 8.20 3.83
N GLU A 117 12.62 8.75 2.70
CA GLU A 117 14.02 9.19 2.54
C GLU A 117 14.10 10.71 2.45
N TYR A 118 14.32 11.35 3.61
CA TYR A 118 14.65 12.77 3.88
C TYR A 118 13.79 13.91 3.27
N SER A 119 12.98 13.67 2.24
CA SER A 119 11.97 14.60 1.71
C SER A 119 10.89 13.94 0.85
N GLU A 120 11.10 12.73 0.33
CA GLU A 120 10.17 12.06 -0.60
C GLU A 120 9.86 10.62 -0.18
N ASN A 121 8.66 10.16 -0.51
CA ASN A 121 8.23 8.78 -0.31
C ASN A 121 8.57 7.94 -1.54
N ALA A 122 9.28 6.83 -1.33
CA ALA A 122 9.67 5.90 -2.38
C ALA A 122 9.08 4.50 -2.16
N LEU A 123 8.80 3.82 -3.26
CA LEU A 123 8.36 2.43 -3.29
C LEU A 123 9.57 1.53 -3.49
N VAL A 124 9.94 0.78 -2.45
CA VAL A 124 11.06 -0.17 -2.51
C VAL A 124 10.49 -1.57 -2.69
N CYS A 125 11.02 -2.33 -3.64
CA CYS A 125 10.61 -3.72 -3.84
C CYS A 125 11.79 -4.67 -4.05
N LEU A 126 11.59 -5.92 -3.64
CA LEU A 126 12.47 -7.05 -3.96
C LEU A 126 11.77 -7.94 -4.99
N THR A 127 12.48 -8.36 -6.05
CA THR A 127 11.92 -9.28 -7.05
C THR A 127 12.28 -10.75 -6.77
N ASN A 128 11.76 -11.66 -7.59
CA ASN A 128 12.13 -13.08 -7.58
C ASN A 128 13.54 -13.37 -8.10
N LEU A 129 14.23 -12.39 -8.71
CA LEU A 129 15.62 -12.50 -9.16
C LEU A 129 16.62 -12.00 -8.10
N GLY A 130 16.14 -11.44 -6.99
CA GLY A 130 16.97 -10.93 -5.89
C GLY A 130 17.53 -9.52 -6.09
N ASP A 131 17.15 -8.84 -7.16
CA ASP A 131 17.35 -7.40 -7.34
C ASP A 131 16.32 -6.58 -6.56
N ILE A 132 16.77 -5.43 -6.05
CA ILE A 132 15.96 -4.41 -5.39
C ILE A 132 15.72 -3.27 -6.39
N HIS A 133 14.48 -2.80 -6.49
CA HIS A 133 14.11 -1.62 -7.29
C HIS A 133 13.49 -0.55 -6.40
N VAL A 134 13.72 0.71 -6.77
CA VAL A 134 13.10 1.87 -6.13
C VAL A 134 12.33 2.66 -7.18
N PHE A 135 11.07 3.01 -6.88
CA PHE A 135 10.20 3.80 -7.74
C PHE A 135 9.68 5.03 -6.98
N SER A 136 9.49 6.15 -7.66
CA SER A 136 8.86 7.33 -7.06
C SER A 136 7.36 7.13 -6.84
N VAL A 137 6.81 7.69 -5.76
CA VAL A 137 5.38 7.67 -5.43
C VAL A 137 4.82 9.10 -5.57
N PRO A 138 3.60 9.29 -6.10
CA PRO A 138 2.66 8.31 -6.66
C PRO A 138 2.91 7.98 -8.15
N ALA A 139 3.95 8.55 -8.78
CA ALA A 139 4.13 8.49 -10.23
C ALA A 139 4.62 7.14 -10.79
N LEU A 140 5.04 6.21 -9.92
CA LEU A 140 5.58 4.87 -10.25
C LEU A 140 6.73 4.89 -11.27
N ARG A 141 7.55 5.95 -11.27
CA ARG A 141 8.70 6.05 -12.17
C ARG A 141 9.88 5.28 -11.56
N PRO A 142 10.52 4.33 -12.29
CA PRO A 142 11.75 3.71 -11.82
C PRO A 142 12.82 4.77 -11.56
N GLN A 143 13.48 4.69 -10.41
CA GLN A 143 14.59 5.57 -10.02
C GLN A 143 15.92 4.83 -10.10
N VAL A 144 16.05 3.73 -9.35
CA VAL A 144 17.29 2.93 -9.25
C VAL A 144 17.01 1.44 -9.12
N ARG A 145 18.01 0.63 -9.47
CA ARG A 145 18.04 -0.84 -9.35
C ARG A 145 19.37 -1.25 -8.73
N TYR A 146 19.33 -2.20 -7.80
CA TYR A 146 20.51 -2.82 -7.19
C TYR A 146 20.40 -4.34 -7.27
N ASP A 147 21.45 -5.02 -7.72
CA ASP A 147 21.55 -6.47 -7.56
C ASP A 147 21.97 -6.76 -6.11
N CYS A 148 21.15 -7.47 -5.33
CA CYS A 148 21.32 -7.59 -3.87
C CYS A 148 21.49 -9.04 -3.41
N ILE A 149 20.50 -9.89 -3.70
CA ILE A 149 20.47 -11.31 -3.31
C ILE A 149 20.66 -12.15 -4.58
N ARG A 150 21.38 -13.27 -4.47
CA ARG A 150 21.50 -14.22 -5.60
C ARG A 150 20.14 -14.88 -5.85
N LYS A 151 19.71 -15.00 -7.12
CA LYS A 151 18.42 -15.61 -7.49
C LYS A 151 18.25 -17.05 -7.00
N GLU A 152 19.35 -17.78 -6.77
CA GLU A 152 19.37 -19.13 -6.22
C GLU A 152 19.12 -19.17 -4.71
N ASP A 153 19.33 -18.06 -3.99
CA ASP A 153 19.13 -17.95 -2.55
C ASP A 153 17.67 -17.63 -2.22
N ILE A 154 16.81 -18.63 -2.46
CA ILE A 154 15.37 -18.57 -2.22
C ILE A 154 15.09 -18.22 -0.74
N SER A 155 15.90 -18.75 0.19
CA SER A 155 15.80 -18.46 1.62
C SER A 155 16.08 -17.00 1.92
N GLY A 156 17.16 -16.42 1.40
CA GLY A 156 17.50 -15.00 1.56
C GLY A 156 16.41 -14.08 1.02
N ILE A 157 15.88 -14.36 -0.18
CA ILE A 157 14.75 -13.62 -0.76
C ILE A 157 13.50 -13.72 0.13
N ALA A 158 13.21 -14.93 0.64
CA ALA A 158 12.07 -15.18 1.54
C ALA A 158 12.24 -14.52 2.91
N SER A 159 13.46 -14.35 3.43
CA SER A 159 13.74 -13.71 4.74
C SER A 159 13.94 -12.20 4.70
N CYS A 160 14.18 -11.59 3.53
CA CYS A 160 14.42 -10.14 3.42
C CYS A 160 13.25 -9.30 3.97
N VAL A 161 13.57 -8.24 4.72
CA VAL A 161 12.62 -7.25 5.26
C VAL A 161 13.20 -5.86 5.00
N PHE A 162 12.35 -4.91 4.62
CA PHE A 162 12.71 -3.50 4.49
C PHE A 162 12.26 -2.72 5.72
N THR A 163 13.02 -1.68 6.08
CA THR A 163 12.68 -0.69 7.11
C THR A 163 11.92 0.51 6.52
N LYS A 164 11.27 1.31 7.37
CA LYS A 164 10.63 2.59 6.96
C LYS A 164 11.63 3.65 6.45
N THR A 165 12.93 3.46 6.66
CA THR A 165 14.00 4.45 6.44
C THR A 165 15.06 3.97 5.43
N GLY A 166 14.69 3.13 4.48
CA GLY A 166 15.55 2.76 3.34
C GLY A 166 16.67 1.74 3.61
N GLN A 167 16.65 1.06 4.76
CA GLN A 167 17.52 -0.09 5.08
C GLN A 167 16.80 -1.42 4.81
#